data_AF-A0A822CKJ9-F1
#
_entry.id   AF-A0A822CKJ9-F1
#
_cell.length_a   1.000
_cell.length_b   1.000
_cell.length_c   1.000
_cell.angle_alpha   90.00
_cell.angle_beta   90.00
_cell.angle_gamma   90.00
#
_symmetry.space_group_name_H-M   'P 1'
#
loop_
_entity.id
_entity.type
_entity.pdbx_description
1 polymer ?
#
loop_
_entity_poly.entity_id
_entity_poly.type
_entity_poly.pdbx_seq_one_letter_code
_entity_poly.pdbx_strand_id
1 'polypeptide(L)'
;MYRSLFGLHRFLIIPTVIVVGPITAPTVTVVGPVRHNEDELHKTMIDRIRIPFRTQPQFDSPHLKTNLLIQFHLSRLEFPRVDYVTDLKSCLDQIIRIIQALIDLCAYKALLNPCILCINLLQMIIQARWITDPDILTLPHITDRSFIRIFSSYLFQLIDIKHETLIHKLQSHLTSTQINDIYDYLIRLPQIELNYNIRGFWSINEETRQLPTNVHADQEYTLQITLKRLNRIRVIFIYLF
;
A
#
# COMPACT_ATOMS: atom_id res chain seq x y z
N MET A 1 -15.25 9.22 -22.74
CA MET A 1 -16.42 8.39 -22.39
C MET A 1 -16.07 6.90 -22.53
N TYR A 2 -15.09 6.40 -21.77
CA TYR A 2 -14.80 4.96 -21.65
C TYR A 2 -15.25 4.48 -20.28
N ARG A 3 -16.57 4.34 -20.13
CA ARG A 3 -17.18 3.44 -19.16
C ARG A 3 -17.19 2.07 -19.83
N SER A 4 -16.44 1.11 -19.30
CA SER A 4 -17.00 -0.19 -18.87
C SER A 4 -15.90 -1.21 -18.56
N LEU A 5 -16.10 -1.94 -17.46
CA LEU A 5 -15.78 -3.37 -17.34
C LEU A 5 -14.30 -3.77 -17.25
N PHE A 6 -13.70 -3.53 -16.07
CA PHE A 6 -13.01 -4.64 -15.41
C PHE A 6 -13.70 -4.92 -14.08
N GLY A 7 -14.70 -5.79 -14.16
CA GLY A 7 -15.40 -6.39 -13.02
C GLY A 7 -14.47 -7.32 -12.24
N LEU A 8 -13.60 -6.76 -11.42
CA LEU A 8 -12.73 -7.50 -10.49
C LEU A 8 -13.35 -7.67 -9.09
N HIS A 9 -14.57 -7.17 -8.87
CA HIS A 9 -15.19 -7.10 -7.55
C HIS A 9 -15.76 -8.42 -6.99
N ARG A 10 -15.56 -9.57 -7.67
CA ARG A 10 -16.04 -10.89 -7.18
C ARG A 10 -15.01 -12.01 -7.09
N PHE A 11 -13.73 -11.76 -7.40
CA PHE A 11 -12.66 -12.76 -7.26
C PHE A 11 -11.58 -12.39 -6.22
N LEU A 12 -11.71 -11.24 -5.56
CA LEU A 12 -10.70 -10.68 -4.66
C LEU A 12 -10.73 -11.24 -3.21
N ILE A 13 -11.44 -12.34 -2.96
CA ILE A 13 -11.48 -12.99 -1.63
C ILE A 13 -10.40 -14.07 -1.50
N ILE A 14 -9.75 -14.46 -2.61
CA ILE A 14 -8.81 -15.60 -2.62
C ILE A 14 -7.31 -15.24 -2.51
N PRO A 15 -6.78 -14.03 -2.83
CA PRO A 15 -5.32 -13.83 -2.78
C PRO A 15 -4.77 -13.35 -1.44
N THR A 16 -5.55 -12.73 -0.55
CA THR A 16 -5.01 -12.22 0.74
C THR A 16 -4.48 -13.34 1.63
N VAL A 17 -5.09 -14.52 1.55
CA VAL A 17 -4.66 -15.70 2.30
C VAL A 17 -3.45 -16.40 1.67
N ILE A 18 -3.21 -16.17 0.37
CA ILE A 18 -2.08 -16.75 -0.38
C ILE A 18 -0.82 -15.89 -0.29
N VAL A 19 -0.90 -14.62 0.13
CA VAL A 19 0.30 -13.77 0.29
C VAL A 19 0.80 -13.77 1.74
N VAL A 20 -0.09 -13.76 2.72
CA VAL A 20 0.31 -13.82 4.14
C VAL A 20 0.87 -15.21 4.51
N GLY A 21 0.31 -16.29 3.95
CA GLY A 21 0.76 -17.67 4.20
C GLY A 21 2.24 -17.93 3.86
N PRO A 22 2.70 -17.70 2.61
CA PRO A 22 4.08 -17.95 2.20
C PRO A 22 5.09 -16.95 2.76
N ILE A 23 4.68 -15.74 3.17
CA ILE A 23 5.54 -14.79 3.88
C ILE A 23 5.68 -15.17 5.36
N THR A 24 4.90 -16.13 5.84
CA THR A 24 5.08 -16.75 7.18
C THR A 24 5.60 -18.19 7.09
N ALA A 25 5.85 -18.69 5.87
CA ALA A 25 6.52 -19.94 5.62
C ALA A 25 8.05 -19.78 5.89
N PRO A 26 8.83 -20.87 5.99
CA PRO A 26 10.05 -20.97 6.81
C PRO A 26 11.22 -20.04 6.42
N THR A 27 11.09 -19.21 5.39
CA THR A 27 12.13 -18.30 4.87
C THR A 27 12.10 -16.91 5.54
N VAL A 28 11.02 -16.54 6.22
CA VAL A 28 10.82 -15.20 6.79
C VAL A 28 10.67 -15.29 8.31
N THR A 29 11.72 -15.79 8.98
CA THR A 29 11.85 -15.64 10.42
C THR A 29 12.53 -14.31 10.72
N VAL A 30 11.73 -13.30 11.06
CA VAL A 30 12.28 -12.19 11.85
C VAL A 30 12.36 -12.73 13.28
N VAL A 31 13.56 -13.11 13.70
CA VAL A 31 13.82 -13.74 15.00
C VAL A 31 13.59 -12.70 16.10
N GLY A 32 12.39 -12.68 16.68
CA GLY A 32 12.10 -12.06 17.97
C GLY A 32 12.10 -13.13 19.07
N PRO A 33 12.50 -12.80 20.31
CA PRO A 33 12.46 -13.76 21.41
C PRO A 33 11.01 -14.15 21.70
N VAL A 34 10.74 -15.45 21.68
CA VAL A 34 9.48 -16.03 22.18
C VAL A 34 9.59 -16.06 23.70
N ARG A 35 8.86 -15.18 24.37
CA ARG A 35 8.91 -15.08 25.84
C ARG A 35 7.90 -16.06 26.43
N HIS A 36 8.29 -16.75 27.49
CA HIS A 36 7.35 -17.56 28.27
C HIS A 36 6.24 -16.64 28.82
N ASN A 37 4.97 -17.04 28.72
CA ASN A 37 3.74 -16.26 29.02
C ASN A 37 3.24 -15.26 27.94
N GLU A 38 3.55 -15.47 26.66
CA GLU A 38 2.89 -14.73 25.56
C GLU A 38 1.65 -15.49 25.00
N ASP A 39 1.43 -16.74 25.35
CA ASP A 39 0.40 -17.60 24.74
C ASP A 39 -1.04 -17.12 24.96
N GLU A 40 -1.37 -16.70 26.19
CA GLU A 40 -2.70 -16.18 26.49
C GLU A 40 -2.97 -14.87 25.76
N LEU A 41 -1.94 -14.02 25.63
CA LEU A 41 -2.03 -12.79 24.85
C LEU A 41 -2.21 -13.09 23.36
N HIS A 42 -1.44 -14.04 22.82
CA HIS A 42 -1.60 -14.47 21.44
C HIS A 42 -3.02 -14.96 21.16
N LYS A 43 -3.64 -15.71 22.08
CA LYS A 43 -5.06 -16.11 21.96
C LYS A 43 -5.98 -14.89 21.88
N THR A 44 -5.86 -13.93 22.80
CA THR A 44 -6.69 -12.72 22.77
C THR A 44 -6.46 -11.85 21.53
N MET A 45 -5.26 -11.89 20.97
CA MET A 45 -4.91 -11.17 19.74
C MET A 45 -5.52 -11.85 18.51
N ILE A 46 -5.48 -13.18 18.44
CA ILE A 46 -6.05 -13.96 17.34
C ILE A 46 -7.53 -13.65 17.16
N ASP A 47 -8.29 -13.44 18.23
CA ASP A 47 -9.73 -13.13 18.14
C ASP A 47 -10.01 -11.76 17.48
N ARG A 48 -9.00 -10.87 17.42
CA ARG A 48 -9.12 -9.51 16.87
C ARG A 48 -8.55 -9.36 15.47
N ILE A 49 -7.82 -10.35 14.95
CA ILE A 49 -7.22 -10.24 13.62
C ILE A 49 -8.25 -10.39 12.53
N ARG A 50 -7.97 -9.76 11.38
CA ARG A 50 -8.85 -9.80 10.23
C ARG A 50 -8.79 -11.13 9.46
N ILE A 51 -7.60 -11.74 9.38
CA ILE A 51 -7.39 -12.99 8.63
C ILE A 51 -7.11 -14.11 9.62
N PRO A 52 -8.08 -15.01 9.86
CA PRO A 52 -7.90 -16.13 10.77
C PRO A 52 -6.86 -17.12 10.22
N PHE A 53 -6.18 -17.81 11.13
CA PHE A 53 -5.22 -18.86 10.78
C PHE A 53 -5.96 -20.07 10.21
N ARG A 54 -5.43 -20.65 9.12
CA ARG A 54 -6.01 -21.85 8.48
C ARG A 54 -5.80 -23.13 9.28
N THR A 55 -4.69 -23.20 10.01
CA THR A 55 -4.29 -24.34 10.85
C THR A 55 -4.22 -23.90 12.30
N GLN A 56 -4.26 -24.87 13.23
CA GLN A 56 -4.08 -24.56 14.64
C GLN A 56 -2.74 -23.83 14.86
N PRO A 57 -2.76 -22.64 15.47
CA PRO A 57 -1.56 -21.83 15.65
C PRO A 57 -0.63 -22.49 16.68
N GLN A 58 0.63 -22.64 16.31
CA GLN A 58 1.69 -23.04 17.24
C GLN A 58 2.15 -21.78 18.00
N PHE A 59 1.75 -21.66 19.26
CA PHE A 59 1.97 -20.46 20.07
C PHE A 59 3.44 -20.13 20.32
N ASP A 60 4.29 -21.16 20.33
CA ASP A 60 5.75 -21.04 20.46
C ASP A 60 6.46 -20.64 19.16
N SER A 61 5.73 -20.51 18.05
CA SER A 61 6.35 -20.23 16.75
C SER A 61 6.62 -18.74 16.54
N PRO A 62 7.86 -18.32 16.20
CA PRO A 62 8.15 -16.94 15.83
C PRO A 62 7.37 -16.48 14.59
N HIS A 63 6.94 -17.41 13.74
CA HIS A 63 6.10 -17.14 12.58
C HIS A 63 4.70 -16.65 12.96
N LEU A 64 4.12 -17.26 14.01
CA LEU A 64 2.82 -16.84 14.53
C LEU A 64 2.91 -15.41 15.04
N LYS A 65 3.92 -15.13 15.87
CA LYS A 65 4.16 -13.80 16.45
C LYS A 65 4.33 -12.74 15.36
N THR A 66 5.16 -13.02 14.35
CA THR A 66 5.37 -12.12 13.20
C THR A 66 4.07 -11.85 12.44
N ASN A 67 3.27 -12.89 12.16
CA ASN A 67 1.99 -12.73 11.48
C ASN A 67 1.01 -11.86 12.29
N LEU A 68 0.90 -12.12 13.60
CA LEU A 68 0.06 -11.33 14.49
C LEU A 68 0.47 -9.86 14.51
N LEU A 69 1.77 -9.58 14.66
CA LEU A 69 2.32 -8.23 14.67
C LEU A 69 1.97 -7.48 13.38
N ILE A 70 2.15 -8.11 12.22
CA ILE A 70 1.84 -7.50 10.92
C ILE A 70 0.33 -7.27 10.80
N GLN A 71 -0.52 -8.25 11.13
CA GLN A 71 -1.97 -8.08 11.01
C GLN A 71 -2.51 -7.00 11.95
N PHE A 72 -1.95 -6.87 13.15
CA PHE A 72 -2.26 -5.78 14.09
C PHE A 72 -1.83 -4.44 13.51
N HIS A 73 -0.62 -4.34 12.96
CA HIS A 73 -0.11 -3.14 12.31
C HIS A 73 -1.00 -2.69 11.14
N LEU A 74 -1.34 -3.61 10.22
CA LEU A 74 -2.22 -3.31 9.08
C LEU A 74 -3.63 -2.90 9.50
N SER A 75 -4.08 -3.37 10.67
CA SER A 75 -5.39 -3.03 11.23
C SER A 75 -5.36 -1.83 12.18
N ARG A 76 -4.18 -1.26 12.45
CA ARG A 76 -3.96 -0.18 13.44
C ARG A 76 -4.57 -0.48 14.81
N LEU A 77 -4.48 -1.74 15.24
CA LEU A 77 -4.96 -2.17 16.55
C LEU A 77 -3.93 -1.84 17.64
N GLU A 78 -4.43 -1.50 18.82
CA GLU A 78 -3.58 -1.30 19.98
C GLU A 78 -3.03 -2.63 20.49
N PHE A 79 -1.73 -2.65 20.78
CA PHE A 79 -1.06 -3.82 21.34
C PHE A 79 -1.32 -3.93 22.84
N PRO A 80 -1.55 -5.14 23.38
CA PRO A 80 -1.76 -5.35 24.82
C PRO A 80 -0.54 -5.01 25.70
N ARG A 81 0.66 -5.06 25.13
CA ARG A 81 1.93 -4.74 25.81
C ARG A 81 2.82 -3.88 24.92
N VAL A 82 3.60 -3.00 25.55
CA VAL A 82 4.54 -2.09 24.86
C VAL A 82 5.66 -2.85 24.16
N ASP A 83 6.07 -4.01 24.68
CA ASP A 83 7.12 -4.85 24.08
C ASP A 83 6.79 -5.29 22.64
N TYR A 84 5.51 -5.46 22.31
CA TYR A 84 5.09 -5.79 20.94
C TYR A 84 5.34 -4.63 19.97
N VAL A 85 5.37 -3.37 20.45
CA VAL A 85 5.70 -2.20 19.62
C VAL A 85 7.17 -2.24 19.22
N THR A 86 8.06 -2.59 20.16
CA THR A 86 9.49 -2.76 19.86
C THR A 86 9.74 -3.96 18.96
N ASP A 87 9.05 -5.07 19.19
CA ASP A 87 9.14 -6.28 18.36
C ASP A 87 8.62 -6.00 16.92
N LEU A 88 7.51 -5.26 16.80
CA LEU A 88 6.97 -4.81 15.51
C LEU A 88 7.97 -3.94 14.76
N LYS A 89 8.63 -2.99 15.43
CA LYS A 89 9.61 -2.12 14.76
C LYS A 89 10.74 -2.93 14.13
N SER A 90 11.32 -3.88 14.88
CA SER A 90 12.34 -4.79 14.36
C SER A 90 11.82 -5.64 13.19
N CYS A 91 10.56 -6.09 13.27
CA CYS A 91 9.90 -6.82 12.19
C CYS A 91 9.73 -5.98 10.92
N LEU A 92 9.28 -4.72 11.06
CA LEU A 92 9.03 -3.81 9.93
C LEU A 92 10.32 -3.43 9.19
N ASP A 93 11.42 -3.22 9.91
CA ASP A 93 12.72 -2.89 9.32
C ASP A 93 13.25 -4.03 8.44
N GLN A 94 12.97 -5.28 8.81
CA GLN A 94 13.41 -6.47 8.08
C GLN A 94 12.46 -6.84 6.94
N ILE A 95 11.14 -6.79 7.16
CA ILE A 95 10.15 -7.27 6.18
C ILE A 95 10.16 -6.45 4.88
N ILE A 96 10.45 -5.15 4.95
CA ILE A 96 10.55 -4.29 3.76
C ILE A 96 11.62 -4.81 2.80
N ARG A 97 12.80 -5.18 3.33
CA ARG A 97 13.92 -5.71 2.53
C ARG A 97 13.57 -7.06 1.91
N ILE A 98 12.87 -7.91 2.67
CA ILE A 98 12.44 -9.23 2.21
C ILE A 98 11.42 -9.09 1.07
N ILE A 99 10.43 -8.20 1.21
CA ILE A 99 9.44 -7.97 0.16
C ILE A 99 10.08 -7.39 -1.10
N GLN A 100 11.04 -6.48 -0.97
CA GLN A 100 11.80 -5.98 -2.12
C GLN A 100 12.54 -7.11 -2.85
N ALA A 101 13.23 -7.99 -2.12
CA ALA A 101 13.88 -9.16 -2.73
C ALA A 101 12.86 -10.12 -3.39
N LEU A 102 11.65 -10.26 -2.84
CA LEU A 102 10.58 -11.05 -3.45
C LEU A 102 10.05 -10.41 -4.74
N ILE A 103 9.95 -9.07 -4.80
CA ILE A 103 9.58 -8.35 -6.01
C ILE A 103 10.61 -8.61 -7.10
N ASP A 104 11.91 -8.51 -6.78
CA ASP A 104 13.01 -8.77 -7.71
C ASP A 104 12.99 -10.21 -8.23
N LEU A 105 12.75 -11.19 -7.34
CA LEU A 105 12.62 -12.59 -7.71
C LEU A 105 11.41 -12.85 -8.62
N CYS A 106 10.27 -12.21 -8.33
CA CYS A 106 9.08 -12.33 -9.17
C CYS A 106 9.30 -11.70 -10.55
N ALA A 107 10.00 -10.56 -10.61
CA ALA A 107 10.37 -9.90 -11.86
C ALA A 107 11.31 -10.78 -12.69
N TYR A 108 12.34 -11.38 -12.06
CA TYR A 108 13.27 -12.30 -12.72
C TYR A 108 12.55 -13.54 -13.30
N LYS A 109 11.56 -14.07 -12.58
CA LYS A 109 10.74 -15.21 -13.05
C LYS A 109 9.59 -14.82 -13.99
N ALA A 110 9.46 -13.54 -14.35
CA ALA A 110 8.36 -13.01 -15.16
C ALA A 110 6.96 -13.33 -14.59
N LEU A 111 6.83 -13.42 -13.26
CA LEU A 111 5.57 -13.71 -12.58
C LEU A 111 4.85 -12.40 -12.23
N LEU A 112 4.04 -11.88 -13.15
CA LEU A 112 3.35 -10.60 -12.99
C LEU A 112 2.42 -10.54 -11.77
N ASN A 113 1.54 -11.54 -11.62
CA ASN A 113 0.55 -11.55 -10.53
C ASN A 113 1.19 -11.51 -9.13
N PRO A 114 2.14 -12.38 -8.77
CA PRO A 114 2.78 -12.31 -7.46
C PRO A 114 3.67 -11.06 -7.30
N CYS A 115 4.26 -10.53 -8.38
CA CYS A 115 4.98 -9.25 -8.33
C CYS A 115 4.04 -8.10 -7.89
N ILE A 116 2.88 -7.97 -8.52
CA ILE A 116 1.86 -6.97 -8.16
C ILE A 116 1.40 -7.17 -6.71
N LEU A 117 1.18 -8.41 -6.27
CA LEU A 117 0.79 -8.71 -4.90
C LEU A 117 1.86 -8.30 -3.87
N CYS A 118 3.15 -8.50 -4.17
CA CYS A 118 4.25 -8.06 -3.32
C CYS A 118 4.33 -6.53 -3.25
N ILE A 119 4.16 -5.84 -4.38
CA ILE A 119 4.09 -4.36 -4.42
C ILE A 119 2.93 -3.85 -3.56
N ASN A 120 1.75 -4.45 -3.69
CA ASN A 120 0.59 -4.10 -2.88
C ASN A 120 0.82 -4.36 -1.39
N LEU A 121 1.48 -5.47 -1.03
CA LEU A 121 1.83 -5.75 0.36
C LEU A 121 2.81 -4.72 0.93
N LEU A 122 3.83 -4.34 0.15
CA LEU A 122 4.77 -3.30 0.55
C LEU A 122 4.02 -1.98 0.84
N GLN A 123 3.08 -1.60 -0.03
CA GLN A 123 2.24 -0.42 0.19
C GLN A 123 1.38 -0.54 1.45
N MET A 124 0.73 -1.69 1.65
CA MET A 124 -0.06 -1.96 2.86
C MET A 124 0.77 -1.80 4.14
N ILE A 125 2.00 -2.32 4.16
CA ILE A 125 2.91 -2.24 5.31
C ILE A 125 3.36 -0.81 5.57
N ILE A 126 3.79 -0.08 4.53
CA ILE A 126 4.24 1.32 4.66
C ILE A 126 3.11 2.22 5.15
N GLN A 127 1.89 2.02 4.64
CA GLN A 127 0.73 2.84 5.02
C GLN A 127 0.02 2.35 6.29
N ALA A 128 0.40 1.17 6.81
CA ALA A 128 -0.28 0.48 7.90
C ALA A 128 -1.79 0.34 7.65
N ARG A 129 -2.17 -0.13 6.46
CA ARG A 129 -3.56 -0.29 6.01
C ARG A 129 -3.73 -1.58 5.23
N TRP A 130 -4.96 -2.09 5.17
CA TRP A 130 -5.32 -3.14 4.23
C TRP A 130 -5.62 -2.56 2.83
N ILE A 131 -5.36 -3.34 1.78
CA ILE A 131 -5.67 -2.99 0.38
C ILE A 131 -7.18 -2.77 0.12
N THR A 132 -8.03 -3.30 0.99
CA THR A 132 -9.49 -3.17 0.90
C THR A 132 -10.03 -2.01 1.74
N ASP A 133 -9.17 -1.34 2.51
CA ASP A 133 -9.59 -0.14 3.22
C ASP A 133 -9.70 1.04 2.24
N PRO A 134 -10.63 1.98 2.48
CA PRO A 134 -10.77 3.13 1.62
C PRO A 134 -9.58 4.10 1.74
N ASP A 135 -9.16 4.65 0.60
CA ASP A 135 -8.00 5.52 0.44
C ASP A 135 -8.05 6.77 1.34
N ILE A 136 -9.25 7.24 1.72
CA ILE A 136 -9.43 8.41 2.57
C ILE A 136 -8.76 8.26 3.94
N LEU A 137 -8.59 7.02 4.41
CA LEU A 137 -7.98 6.71 5.70
C LEU A 137 -6.44 6.83 5.69
N THR A 138 -5.87 7.23 4.56
CA THR A 138 -4.46 7.66 4.44
C THR A 138 -4.26 9.09 4.95
N LEU A 139 -5.32 9.91 4.98
CA LEU A 139 -5.25 11.29 5.43
C LEU A 139 -5.00 11.38 6.94
N PRO A 140 -4.25 12.39 7.40
CA PRO A 140 -4.02 12.61 8.83
C PRO A 140 -5.34 12.93 9.53
N HIS A 141 -5.43 12.58 10.82
CA HIS A 141 -6.59 12.81 11.69
C HIS A 141 -7.88 12.06 11.31
N ILE A 142 -7.91 11.36 10.18
CA ILE A 142 -9.04 10.54 9.73
C ILE A 142 -8.80 9.09 10.14
N THR A 143 -9.28 8.73 11.32
CA THR A 143 -9.19 7.37 11.87
C THR A 143 -10.47 6.57 11.69
N ASP A 144 -11.62 7.25 11.68
CA ASP A 144 -12.93 6.61 11.64
C ASP A 144 -13.45 6.39 10.21
N ARG A 145 -14.10 5.24 10.00
CA ARG A 145 -14.80 4.89 8.77
C ARG A 145 -16.06 5.75 8.56
N SER A 146 -16.54 6.45 9.57
CA SER A 146 -17.65 7.42 9.42
C SER A 146 -17.36 8.50 8.36
N PHE A 147 -16.09 8.91 8.19
CA PHE A 147 -15.66 9.87 7.18
C PHE A 147 -15.85 9.40 5.73
N ILE A 148 -16.00 8.09 5.49
CA ILE A 148 -16.33 7.55 4.17
C ILE A 148 -17.68 8.11 3.68
N ARG A 149 -18.61 8.41 4.58
CA ARG A 149 -19.92 8.99 4.19
C ARG A 149 -19.81 10.44 3.74
N ILE A 150 -18.83 11.16 4.28
CA ILE A 150 -18.57 12.58 3.96
C ILE A 150 -17.87 12.68 2.61
N PHE A 151 -16.93 11.77 2.37
CA PHE A 151 -16.24 11.63 1.10
C PHE A 151 -16.85 10.50 0.29
N SER A 152 -17.94 10.78 -0.42
CA SER A 152 -18.49 9.89 -1.46
C SER A 152 -17.51 9.60 -2.61
N SER A 153 -16.42 10.35 -2.64
CA SER A 153 -15.44 10.46 -3.70
C SER A 153 -14.12 9.76 -3.35
N TYR A 154 -13.50 9.13 -4.35
CA TYR A 154 -12.14 8.62 -4.26
C TYR A 154 -11.15 9.74 -3.90
N LEU A 155 -10.05 9.40 -3.20
CA LEU A 155 -9.00 10.34 -2.78
C LEU A 155 -8.50 11.22 -3.94
N PHE A 156 -8.43 10.67 -5.16
CA PHE A 156 -8.03 11.39 -6.36
C PHE A 156 -8.88 12.64 -6.65
N GLN A 157 -10.18 12.62 -6.35
CA GLN A 157 -11.05 13.78 -6.56
C GLN A 157 -10.82 14.90 -5.53
N LEU A 158 -10.13 14.60 -4.42
CA LEU A 158 -9.76 15.58 -3.41
C LEU A 158 -8.46 16.32 -3.74
N ILE A 159 -7.72 15.86 -4.75
CA ILE A 159 -6.46 16.47 -5.13
C ILE A 159 -6.66 17.90 -5.67
N ASP A 160 -7.76 18.15 -6.38
CA ASP A 160 -8.09 19.45 -6.96
C ASP A 160 -9.12 20.24 -6.13
N ILE A 161 -9.41 19.80 -4.89
CA ILE A 161 -10.41 20.47 -4.05
C ILE A 161 -9.90 21.83 -3.57
N LYS A 162 -10.74 22.86 -3.62
CA LYS A 162 -10.43 24.15 -3.01
C LYS A 162 -10.46 24.02 -1.48
N HIS A 163 -9.56 24.73 -0.81
CA HIS A 163 -9.44 24.73 0.66
C HIS A 163 -10.77 25.10 1.34
N GLU A 164 -11.49 26.09 0.82
CA GLU A 164 -12.79 26.52 1.33
C GLU A 164 -13.84 25.39 1.29
N THR A 165 -13.85 24.60 0.20
CA THR A 165 -14.79 23.48 0.05
C THR A 165 -14.43 22.33 1.01
N LEU A 166 -13.14 22.13 1.27
CA LEU A 166 -12.65 21.17 2.26
C LEU A 166 -13.09 21.58 3.67
N ILE A 167 -12.90 22.85 4.05
CA ILE A 167 -13.36 23.39 5.34
C ILE A 167 -14.86 23.19 5.49
N HIS A 168 -15.65 23.61 4.50
CA HIS A 168 -17.11 23.50 4.59
C HIS A 168 -17.59 22.05 4.80
N LYS A 169 -16.89 21.07 4.21
CA LYS A 169 -17.23 19.64 4.35
C LYS A 169 -16.77 19.02 5.67
N LEU A 170 -15.68 19.50 6.27
CA LEU A 170 -15.02 18.86 7.42
C LEU A 170 -15.16 19.62 8.74
N GLN A 171 -15.56 20.89 8.70
CA GLN A 171 -15.69 21.76 9.88
C GLN A 171 -16.60 21.18 10.97
N SER A 172 -17.55 20.32 10.63
CA SER A 172 -18.45 19.68 11.61
C SER A 172 -17.79 18.55 12.40
N HIS A 173 -16.62 18.05 11.96
CA HIS A 173 -15.97 16.87 12.55
C HIS A 173 -14.53 17.11 12.98
N LEU A 174 -13.85 18.11 12.41
CA LEU A 174 -12.42 18.36 12.63
C LEU A 174 -12.16 19.85 12.92
N THR A 175 -11.07 20.12 13.64
CA THR A 175 -10.64 21.50 13.90
C THR A 175 -10.01 22.13 12.66
N SER A 176 -9.99 23.45 12.58
CA SER A 176 -9.35 24.17 11.45
C SER A 176 -7.88 23.82 11.27
N THR A 177 -7.16 23.52 12.36
CA THR A 177 -5.76 23.06 12.31
C THR A 177 -5.64 21.68 11.65
N GLN A 178 -6.48 20.73 12.03
CA GLN A 178 -6.50 19.39 11.43
C GLN A 178 -6.88 19.44 9.95
N ILE A 179 -7.81 20.33 9.57
CA ILE A 179 -8.21 20.53 8.18
C ILE A 179 -7.05 21.11 7.35
N ASN A 180 -6.27 22.03 7.92
CA ASN A 180 -5.06 22.56 7.28
C ASN A 180 -4.00 21.46 7.10
N ASP A 181 -3.77 20.62 8.11
CA ASP A 181 -2.84 19.48 7.99
C ASP A 181 -3.26 18.52 6.86
N ILE A 182 -4.57 18.24 6.75
CA ILE A 182 -5.13 17.41 5.67
C ILE A 182 -4.91 18.08 4.31
N TYR A 183 -5.16 19.38 4.20
CA TYR A 183 -4.97 20.12 2.95
C TYR A 183 -3.50 20.14 2.52
N ASP A 184 -2.59 20.42 3.45
CA ASP A 184 -1.15 20.37 3.23
C ASP A 184 -0.70 18.97 2.79
N TYR A 185 -1.27 17.93 3.39
CA TYR A 185 -1.02 16.54 2.99
C TYR A 185 -1.50 16.28 1.55
N LEU A 186 -2.73 16.69 1.21
CA LEU A 186 -3.30 16.54 -0.14
C LEU A 186 -2.45 17.23 -1.21
N ILE A 187 -1.95 18.43 -0.94
CA ILE A 187 -1.07 19.14 -1.88
C ILE A 187 0.29 18.43 -2.02
N ARG A 188 0.76 17.75 -0.98
CA ARG A 188 2.04 17.01 -0.99
C ARG A 188 1.96 15.66 -1.71
N LEU A 189 0.77 15.06 -1.82
CA LEU A 189 0.57 13.74 -2.45
C LEU A 189 1.15 13.70 -3.86
N PRO A 190 1.97 12.70 -4.23
CA PRO A 190 2.66 12.70 -5.52
C PRO A 190 1.66 12.65 -6.69
N GLN A 191 1.55 13.75 -7.43
CA GLN A 191 0.79 13.81 -8.67
C GLN A 191 1.75 13.51 -9.82
N ILE A 192 1.62 12.34 -10.43
CA ILE A 192 2.52 11.88 -11.49
C ILE A 192 1.73 11.79 -12.80
N GLU A 193 2.18 12.56 -13.78
CA GLU A 193 1.75 12.43 -15.18
C GLU A 193 2.58 11.33 -15.84
N LEU A 194 1.90 10.35 -16.41
CA LEU A 194 2.50 9.21 -17.11
C LEU A 194 2.23 9.36 -18.61
N ASN A 195 3.30 9.57 -19.37
CA ASN A 195 3.27 9.60 -20.83
C ASN A 195 4.07 8.41 -21.35
N TYR A 196 3.55 7.68 -22.34
CA TYR A 196 4.24 6.51 -22.87
C TYR A 196 4.02 6.40 -24.37
N ASN A 197 5.11 6.16 -25.08
CA ASN A 197 5.14 5.96 -26.52
C ASN A 197 5.94 4.71 -26.84
N ILE A 198 5.69 4.13 -28.00
CA ILE A 198 6.47 3.01 -28.51
C ILE A 198 7.36 3.49 -29.65
N ARG A 199 8.65 3.20 -29.55
CA ARG A 199 9.65 3.50 -30.57
C ARG A 199 10.09 2.19 -31.22
N GLY A 200 10.19 2.20 -32.54
CA GLY A 200 10.56 1.03 -33.31
C GLY A 200 10.66 1.34 -34.80
N PHE A 201 11.06 0.35 -35.57
CA PHE A 201 11.12 0.47 -37.02
C PHE A 201 9.76 0.15 -37.63
N TRP A 202 9.24 1.08 -38.44
CA TRP A 202 8.11 0.82 -39.32
C TRP A 202 8.54 1.03 -40.75
N SER A 203 8.34 0.00 -41.56
CA SER A 203 8.74 -0.05 -42.96
C SER A 203 10.25 0.18 -43.15
N ILE A 204 10.71 1.43 -43.17
CA ILE A 204 12.09 1.84 -43.53
C ILE A 204 12.69 2.73 -42.45
N ASN A 205 11.87 3.45 -41.68
CA ASN A 205 12.33 4.46 -40.73
C ASN A 205 12.00 4.07 -39.29
N GLU A 206 12.84 4.54 -38.38
CA GLU A 206 12.56 4.50 -36.96
C GLU A 206 11.56 5.61 -36.63
N GLU A 207 10.40 5.23 -36.09
CA GLU A 207 9.35 6.16 -35.72
C GLU A 207 9.01 6.03 -34.24
N THR A 208 8.32 7.03 -33.70
CA THR A 208 7.74 6.97 -32.36
C THR A 208 6.23 7.13 -32.50
N ARG A 209 5.47 6.16 -32.02
CA ARG A 209 4.01 6.12 -32.13
C ARG A 209 3.35 6.06 -30.76
N GLN A 210 2.15 6.62 -30.65
CA GLN A 210 1.32 6.46 -29.45
C GLN A 210 0.57 5.13 -29.49
N LEU A 211 0.34 4.55 -28.32
CA LEU A 211 -0.43 3.31 -28.16
C LEU A 211 -1.94 3.62 -28.07
N PRO A 212 -2.82 2.74 -28.61
CA PRO A 212 -2.51 1.48 -29.28
C PRO A 212 -2.06 1.68 -30.74
N THR A 213 -1.05 0.90 -31.17
CA THR A 213 -0.54 0.88 -32.55
C THR A 213 -0.20 -0.55 -32.96
N ASN A 214 -0.25 -0.83 -34.26
CA ASN A 214 0.19 -2.11 -34.81
C ASN A 214 1.71 -2.21 -34.75
N VAL A 215 2.19 -3.37 -34.29
CA VAL A 215 3.60 -3.76 -34.25
C VAL A 215 3.78 -4.99 -35.14
N HIS A 216 4.95 -5.11 -35.76
CA HIS A 216 5.34 -6.28 -36.53
C HIS A 216 5.88 -7.35 -35.60
N ALA A 217 5.64 -8.62 -35.92
CA ALA A 217 6.24 -9.74 -35.21
C ALA A 217 7.77 -9.74 -35.40
N ASP A 218 8.48 -10.29 -34.42
CA ASP A 218 9.94 -10.51 -34.45
C ASP A 218 10.79 -9.25 -34.65
N GLN A 219 10.24 -8.08 -34.31
CA GLN A 219 10.96 -6.81 -34.27
C GLN A 219 11.13 -6.31 -32.84
N GLU A 220 12.23 -5.60 -32.61
CA GLU A 220 12.50 -4.95 -31.33
C GLU A 220 11.78 -3.61 -31.25
N TYR A 221 11.05 -3.41 -30.15
CA TYR A 221 10.39 -2.16 -29.83
C TYR A 221 10.81 -1.69 -28.46
N THR A 222 11.04 -0.38 -28.33
CA THR A 222 11.33 0.26 -27.04
C THR A 222 10.09 0.98 -26.55
N LEU A 223 9.59 0.62 -25.36
CA LEU A 223 8.55 1.38 -24.68
C LEU A 223 9.18 2.56 -23.94
N GLN A 224 9.01 3.76 -24.47
CA GLN A 224 9.48 4.98 -23.84
C GLN A 224 8.43 5.47 -22.84
N ILE A 225 8.72 5.36 -21.55
CA ILE A 225 7.87 5.85 -20.46
C ILE A 225 8.49 7.13 -19.89
N THR A 226 7.71 8.19 -19.83
CA THR A 226 8.07 9.48 -19.22
C THR A 226 7.16 9.73 -18.03
N LEU A 227 7.77 9.91 -16.85
CA LEU A 227 7.07 10.25 -15.61
C LEU A 227 7.39 11.70 -15.25
N LYS A 228 6.37 12.55 -15.11
CA LYS A 228 6.53 13.95 -14.70
C LYS A 228 5.72 14.23 -13.45
N ARG A 229 6.38 14.70 -12.39
CA ARG A 229 5.69 15.15 -11.17
C ARG A 229 5.09 16.54 -11.40
N LEU A 230 3.77 16.66 -11.21
CA LEU A 230 3.01 17.90 -11.43
C LEU A 230 3.12 18.85 -10.22
N ASN A 231 3.02 18.32 -9.01
CA ASN A 231 3.10 19.11 -7.78
C ASN A 231 4.55 19.20 -7.25
N ARG A 232 5.31 20.18 -7.71
CA ARG A 232 6.59 20.55 -7.08
C ARG A 232 6.34 21.57 -5.98
N ILE A 233 6.28 21.13 -4.72
CA ILE A 233 6.39 22.04 -3.58
C ILE A 233 7.85 22.49 -3.52
N ARG A 234 8.11 23.80 -3.63
CA ARG A 234 9.42 24.37 -3.32
C ARG A 234 9.67 24.11 -1.82
N VAL A 235 10.57 23.19 -1.51
CA VAL A 235 11.14 23.11 -0.17
C VAL A 235 11.95 24.39 0.02
N ILE A 236 11.38 25.36 0.74
CA ILE A 236 12.15 26.51 1.23
C ILE A 236 12.99 25.96 2.38
N PHE A 237 14.28 25.72 2.12
CA PHE A 237 15.23 25.50 3.19
C PHE A 237 15.36 26.82 3.96
N ILE A 238 14.66 26.94 5.09
CA ILE A 238 14.96 27.97 6.07
C ILE A 238 16.21 27.47 6.81
N TYR A 239 17.37 27.96 6.40
CA TYR A 239 18.57 27.85 7.22
C TYR A 239 18.35 28.75 8.44
N LEU A 240 18.06 28.14 9.59
CA LEU A 240 18.21 28.81 10.89
C LEU A 240 19.71 28.80 11.20
N PHE A 241 20.30 29.99 11.25
CA PHE A 241 21.65 30.24 11.75
C PHE A 241 21.73 29.96 13.26
#